data_AF-A0A9E1YP99-F1
#
_entry.id   AF-A0A9E1YP99-F1
#
_cell.length_a   1.000
_cell.length_b   1.000
_cell.length_c   1.000
_cell.angle_alpha   90.00
_cell.angle_beta   90.00
_cell.angle_gamma   90.00
#
_symmetry.space_group_name_H-M   'P 1'
#
loop_
_entity.id
_entity.type
_entity.pdbx_description
1 polymer ?
#
loop_
_entity_poly.entity_id
_entity_poly.type
_entity_poly.pdbx_seq_one_letter_code
_entity_poly.pdbx_strand_id
1 'polypeptide(L)'
;MRLFPEISIISPGGPNEVDLSFKFIMSDTSPKYLRLRKTGEPIFNQNEKLELPGFWNHLKEGSSNNILLSTGYGLKLAFDLVKTNKYQNYHILSCPIWGNKYKQFQYQQLSNYNKIITVEDHLLSGGFGSWMRESIIDKENNIILGHAYIDDDIIGKVGTEEYLLKFMTINE
;
A
#
# COMPACT_ATOMS: atom_id res chain seq x y z
N MET A 1 -0.59 15.20 2.40
CA MET A 1 -0.42 15.39 0.93
C MET A 1 -1.66 15.02 0.13
N ARG A 2 -2.35 13.89 0.39
CA ARG A 2 -3.45 13.43 -0.49
C ARG A 2 -4.63 14.39 -0.70
N LEU A 3 -4.79 15.38 0.17
CA LEU A 3 -5.88 16.37 0.08
C LEU A 3 -5.62 17.44 -0.99
N PHE A 4 -4.38 17.60 -1.46
CA PHE A 4 -4.11 18.51 -2.57
C PHE A 4 -4.67 17.91 -3.86
N PRO A 5 -5.46 18.69 -4.64
CA PRO A 5 -5.96 18.22 -5.92
C PRO A 5 -4.80 17.93 -6.88
N GLU A 6 -5.02 16.99 -7.82
CA GLU A 6 -4.06 16.61 -8.86
C GLU A 6 -2.70 16.05 -8.41
N ILE A 7 -2.43 15.91 -7.09
CA ILE A 7 -1.18 15.33 -6.60
C ILE A 7 -1.20 13.80 -6.69
N SER A 8 -0.18 13.24 -7.33
CA SER A 8 0.09 11.79 -7.26
C SER A 8 1.00 11.51 -6.07
N ILE A 9 0.59 10.59 -5.20
CA ILE A 9 1.43 10.07 -4.12
C ILE A 9 2.18 8.88 -4.67
N ILE A 10 3.50 8.94 -4.55
CA ILE A 10 4.43 7.95 -5.05
C ILE A 10 5.20 7.43 -3.83
N SER A 11 4.92 6.19 -3.46
CA SER A 11 5.44 5.52 -2.28
C SER A 11 5.85 4.09 -2.67
N PRO A 12 6.99 3.93 -3.35
CA PRO A 12 7.50 2.62 -3.76
C PRO A 12 8.00 1.83 -2.55
N GLY A 13 7.76 0.52 -2.55
CA GLY A 13 8.15 -0.43 -1.51
C GLY A 13 9.46 -1.17 -1.74
N GLY A 14 10.07 -1.02 -2.92
CA GLY A 14 11.37 -1.61 -3.23
C GLY A 14 12.06 -1.01 -4.47
N PRO A 15 13.31 -1.38 -4.76
CA PRO A 15 14.12 -0.76 -5.82
C PRO A 15 13.47 -0.75 -7.21
N ASN A 16 12.82 -1.85 -7.62
CA ASN A 16 12.21 -1.92 -8.95
C ASN A 16 10.98 -1.00 -9.07
N GLU A 17 10.22 -0.82 -7.98
CA GLU A 17 9.13 0.16 -7.95
C GLU A 17 9.66 1.60 -7.96
N VAL A 18 10.83 1.85 -7.37
CA VAL A 18 11.51 3.16 -7.45
C VAL A 18 11.83 3.48 -8.91
N ASP A 19 12.48 2.57 -9.64
CA ASP A 19 12.85 2.80 -11.04
C ASP A 19 11.63 3.11 -11.92
N LEU A 20 10.55 2.35 -11.76
CA LEU A 20 9.31 2.58 -12.51
C LEU A 20 8.60 3.86 -12.08
N SER A 21 8.64 4.18 -10.78
CA SER A 21 8.13 5.46 -10.27
C SER A 21 8.88 6.65 -10.87
N PHE A 22 10.20 6.55 -11.02
CA PHE A 22 11.00 7.59 -11.68
C PHE A 22 10.64 7.76 -13.15
N LYS A 23 10.39 6.67 -13.89
CA LYS A 23 9.89 6.77 -15.27
C LYS A 23 8.57 7.54 -15.33
N PHE A 24 7.63 7.24 -14.44
CA PHE A 24 6.37 7.99 -14.33
C PHE A 24 6.59 9.46 -13.96
N ILE A 25 7.49 9.74 -13.00
CA ILE A 25 7.83 11.12 -12.60
C ILE A 25 8.35 11.92 -13.79
N MET A 26 9.21 11.33 -14.63
CA MET A 26 9.80 12.02 -15.77
C MET A 26 8.84 12.17 -16.95
N SER A 27 7.84 11.29 -17.09
CA SER A 27 6.91 11.30 -18.22
C SER A 27 5.70 12.20 -18.03
N ASP A 28 5.33 12.52 -16.79
CA ASP A 28 4.11 13.25 -16.44
C ASP A 28 4.47 14.57 -15.75
N THR A 29 3.81 15.68 -16.11
CA THR A 29 4.12 17.02 -15.58
C THR A 29 3.28 17.44 -14.37
N SER A 30 2.33 16.61 -13.92
CA SER A 30 1.49 16.88 -12.76
C SER A 30 2.31 16.99 -11.47
N PRO A 31 1.80 17.65 -10.42
CA PRO A 31 2.46 17.65 -9.12
C PRO A 31 2.53 16.23 -8.54
N LYS A 32 3.67 15.90 -7.93
CA LYS A 32 3.97 14.57 -7.38
C LYS A 32 4.59 14.70 -6.00
N TYR A 33 4.23 13.78 -5.11
CA TYR A 33 4.88 13.62 -3.80
C TYR A 33 5.54 12.25 -3.74
N LEU A 34 6.87 12.22 -3.79
CA LEU A 34 7.68 11.01 -3.67
C LEU A 34 8.10 10.81 -2.19
N ARG A 35 7.66 9.71 -1.58
CA ARG A 35 8.10 9.26 -0.26
C ARG A 35 9.07 8.12 -0.42
N LEU A 36 10.34 8.39 -0.11
CA LEU A 36 11.39 7.38 -0.03
C LEU A 36 11.83 7.19 1.41
N ARG A 37 12.26 5.98 1.71
CA ARG A 37 12.98 5.66 2.93
C ARG A 37 14.48 5.83 2.73
N LYS A 38 15.25 5.71 3.82
CA LYS A 38 16.67 6.05 3.85
C LYS A 38 17.49 5.09 2.98
N THR A 39 17.52 3.80 3.32
CA THR A 39 18.21 2.72 2.58
C THR A 39 17.81 1.35 3.16
N GLY A 40 18.01 0.29 2.38
CA GLY A 40 18.01 -1.10 2.85
C GLY A 40 16.75 -1.89 2.48
N GLU A 41 15.94 -1.37 1.57
CA GLU A 41 14.76 -2.05 1.05
C GLU A 41 15.17 -3.30 0.26
N PRO A 42 14.65 -4.48 0.61
CA PRO A 42 14.94 -5.68 -0.16
C PRO A 42 14.23 -5.62 -1.52
N ILE A 43 14.76 -6.38 -2.48
CA ILE A 43 14.14 -6.53 -3.80
C ILE A 43 13.07 -7.62 -3.69
N PHE A 44 11.80 -7.21 -3.76
CA PHE A 44 10.68 -8.14 -3.64
C PHE A 44 10.21 -8.72 -4.98
N ASN A 45 10.48 -8.03 -6.09
CA ASN A 45 9.80 -8.24 -7.35
C ASN A 45 10.79 -8.38 -8.50
N GLN A 46 11.56 -9.48 -8.51
CA GLN A 46 12.53 -9.72 -9.57
C GLN A 46 11.82 -10.11 -10.88
N ASN A 47 12.04 -9.34 -11.95
CA ASN A 47 11.57 -9.60 -13.32
C ASN A 47 10.06 -9.42 -13.58
N GLU A 48 9.31 -8.79 -12.69
CA GLU A 48 7.90 -8.51 -12.90
C GLU A 48 7.69 -7.21 -13.69
N LYS A 49 6.81 -7.27 -14.69
CA LYS A 49 6.28 -6.07 -15.33
C LYS A 49 5.24 -5.46 -14.40
N LEU A 50 5.59 -4.37 -13.73
CA LEU A 50 4.64 -3.63 -12.93
C LEU A 50 3.92 -2.59 -13.80
N GLU A 51 2.63 -2.43 -13.54
CA GLU A 51 1.77 -1.43 -14.13
C GLU A 51 1.56 -0.27 -13.15
N LEU A 52 1.68 0.95 -13.68
CA LEU A 52 1.55 2.21 -12.96
C LEU A 52 0.88 3.24 -13.88
N PRO A 53 0.23 4.28 -13.34
CA PRO A 53 -0.11 4.53 -11.94
C PRO A 53 -1.49 3.96 -11.53
N GLY A 54 -1.73 3.74 -10.24
CA GLY A 54 -3.04 3.35 -9.69
C GLY A 54 -3.38 1.85 -9.76
N PHE A 55 -2.54 1.04 -10.40
CA PHE A 55 -2.70 -0.41 -10.49
C PHE A 55 -2.08 -1.12 -9.28
N TRP A 56 -2.64 -2.28 -8.97
CA TRP A 56 -2.14 -3.21 -7.95
C TRP A 56 -1.27 -4.26 -8.62
N ASN A 57 -0.02 -4.31 -8.23
CA ASN A 57 0.96 -5.22 -8.78
C ASN A 57 1.09 -6.45 -7.92
N HIS A 58 1.03 -7.62 -8.55
CA HIS A 58 1.05 -8.90 -7.85
C HIS A 58 2.49 -9.34 -7.60
N LEU A 59 2.90 -9.43 -6.33
CA LEU A 59 4.29 -9.69 -5.93
C LEU A 59 4.50 -11.05 -5.25
N LYS A 60 3.40 -11.65 -4.75
CA LYS A 60 3.40 -12.99 -4.16
C LYS A 60 2.03 -13.65 -4.31
N GLU A 61 2.03 -14.86 -4.85
CA GLU A 61 0.85 -15.72 -4.88
C GLU A 61 0.50 -16.28 -3.49
N GLY A 62 -0.78 -16.14 -3.16
CA GLY A 62 -1.45 -16.82 -2.06
C GLY A 62 -2.31 -17.99 -2.57
N SER A 63 -2.99 -18.66 -1.64
CA SER A 63 -3.90 -19.78 -1.92
C SER A 63 -5.36 -19.47 -1.55
N SER A 64 -5.63 -18.29 -1.02
CA SER A 64 -6.96 -17.80 -0.63
C SER A 64 -7.37 -16.60 -1.46
N ASN A 65 -8.67 -16.27 -1.55
CA ASN A 65 -9.13 -15.07 -2.26
C ASN A 65 -8.96 -13.76 -1.44
N ASN A 66 -7.91 -13.67 -0.64
CA ASN A 66 -7.64 -12.57 0.27
C ASN A 66 -6.27 -11.97 -0.01
N ILE A 67 -6.12 -10.66 0.16
CA ILE A 67 -4.87 -9.95 -0.15
C ILE A 67 -4.38 -9.05 0.99
N LEU A 68 -3.06 -8.93 1.08
CA LEU A 68 -2.38 -7.82 1.72
C LEU A 68 -2.00 -6.81 0.64
N LEU A 69 -2.64 -5.64 0.64
CA LEU A 69 -2.40 -4.59 -0.35
C LEU A 69 -1.54 -3.48 0.25
N SER A 70 -0.32 -3.35 -0.23
CA SER A 70 0.69 -2.50 0.40
C SER A 70 1.01 -1.22 -0.38
N THR A 71 1.55 -0.23 0.31
CA THR A 71 2.25 0.91 -0.30
C THR A 71 3.50 1.25 0.54
N GLY A 72 4.55 1.74 -0.10
CA GLY A 72 5.81 2.08 0.57
C GLY A 72 6.38 0.93 1.38
N TYR A 73 6.85 1.26 2.60
CA TYR A 73 7.40 0.26 3.51
C TYR A 73 6.36 -0.77 4.01
N GLY A 74 5.07 -0.47 3.84
CA GLY A 74 4.02 -1.45 4.03
C GLY A 74 4.25 -2.75 3.25
N LEU A 75 5.01 -2.71 2.15
CA LEU A 75 5.38 -3.91 1.40
C LEU A 75 6.24 -4.88 2.23
N LYS A 76 7.27 -4.36 2.92
CA LYS A 76 8.09 -5.16 3.82
C LYS A 76 7.25 -5.77 4.94
N LEU A 77 6.35 -4.96 5.51
CA LEU A 77 5.44 -5.40 6.56
C LEU A 77 4.50 -6.51 6.06
N ALA A 78 3.96 -6.40 4.84
CA ALA A 78 3.14 -7.45 4.24
C ALA A 78 3.91 -8.78 4.09
N PHE A 79 5.17 -8.71 3.65
CA PHE A 79 6.05 -9.88 3.57
C PHE A 79 6.39 -10.50 4.94
N ASP A 80 6.36 -9.70 6.01
CA ASP A 80 6.51 -10.22 7.37
C ASP A 80 5.21 -10.81 7.91
N LEU A 81 4.06 -10.23 7.57
CA LEU A 81 2.74 -10.73 7.96
C LEU A 81 2.45 -12.12 7.37
N VAL A 82 2.78 -12.38 6.11
CA VAL A 82 2.57 -13.71 5.49
C VAL A 82 3.46 -14.81 6.09
N LYS A 83 4.49 -14.47 6.86
CA LYS A 83 5.28 -15.47 7.61
C LYS A 83 4.53 -15.97 8.86
N THR A 84 3.46 -15.29 9.25
CA THR A 84 2.58 -15.72 10.34
C THR A 84 1.51 -16.69 9.83
N ASN A 85 1.10 -17.64 10.66
CA ASN A 85 0.06 -18.62 10.29
C ASN A 85 -1.27 -17.99 9.86
N LYS A 86 -1.57 -16.77 10.32
CA LYS A 86 -2.84 -16.08 10.07
C LYS A 86 -2.96 -15.60 8.61
N TYR A 87 -1.87 -15.09 8.03
CA TYR A 87 -1.89 -14.49 6.70
C TYR A 87 -1.10 -15.29 5.65
N GLN A 88 -0.58 -16.47 6.00
CA GLN A 88 0.25 -17.29 5.11
C GLN A 88 -0.36 -17.62 3.74
N ASN A 89 -1.69 -17.65 3.65
CA ASN A 89 -2.44 -17.96 2.42
C ASN A 89 -2.87 -16.71 1.63
N TYR A 90 -2.53 -15.52 2.09
CA TYR A 90 -2.91 -14.26 1.43
C TYR A 90 -1.95 -13.96 0.28
N HIS A 91 -2.46 -13.36 -0.79
CA HIS A 91 -1.62 -12.76 -1.82
C HIS A 91 -0.98 -11.47 -1.29
N ILE A 92 0.19 -11.09 -1.83
CA ILE A 92 0.77 -9.76 -1.58
C ILE A 92 0.72 -8.97 -2.87
N LEU A 93 0.04 -7.82 -2.81
CA LEU A 93 -0.01 -6.84 -3.88
C LEU A 93 0.56 -5.50 -3.40
N SER A 94 1.04 -4.70 -4.34
CA SER A 94 1.52 -3.34 -4.07
C SER A 94 0.85 -2.29 -4.96
N CYS A 95 0.54 -1.13 -4.39
CA CYS A 95 0.09 0.06 -5.10
C CYS A 95 1.04 1.22 -4.79
N PRO A 96 2.15 1.35 -5.53
CA PRO A 96 3.17 2.34 -5.23
C PRO A 96 2.80 3.75 -5.71
N ILE A 97 1.84 3.90 -6.62
CA ILE A 97 1.34 5.21 -7.06
C ILE A 97 -0.17 5.28 -6.89
N TRP A 98 -0.61 6.18 -6.01
CA TRP A 98 -2.01 6.36 -5.64
C TRP A 98 -2.35 7.84 -5.45
N GLY A 99 -3.63 8.14 -5.26
CA GLY A 99 -4.12 9.51 -5.17
C GLY A 99 -5.52 9.67 -5.77
N ASN A 100 -6.09 10.87 -5.66
CA ASN A 100 -7.48 11.10 -6.05
C ASN A 100 -7.75 10.78 -7.54
N LYS A 101 -6.79 11.06 -8.42
CA LYS A 101 -6.83 10.76 -9.87
C LYS A 101 -7.03 9.26 -10.18
N TYR A 102 -6.69 8.37 -9.25
CA TYR A 102 -6.64 6.93 -9.48
C TYR A 102 -7.75 6.16 -8.74
N LYS A 103 -8.69 6.84 -8.06
CA LYS A 103 -9.79 6.20 -7.30
C LYS A 103 -10.64 5.28 -8.17
N GLN A 104 -10.92 5.68 -9.41
CA GLN A 104 -11.76 4.92 -10.34
C GLN A 104 -11.21 3.51 -10.66
N PHE A 105 -9.88 3.34 -10.63
CA PHE A 105 -9.25 2.04 -10.89
C PHE A 105 -9.40 1.09 -9.70
N GLN A 106 -9.61 1.60 -8.48
CA GLN A 106 -9.60 0.77 -7.28
C GLN A 106 -10.82 -0.13 -7.24
N TYR A 107 -12.00 0.40 -7.58
CA TYR A 107 -13.24 -0.37 -7.53
C TYR A 107 -13.21 -1.65 -8.38
N GLN A 108 -12.65 -1.57 -9.59
CA GLN A 108 -12.53 -2.72 -10.48
C GLN A 108 -11.51 -3.76 -9.99
N GLN A 109 -10.47 -3.33 -9.28
CA GLN A 109 -9.45 -4.24 -8.74
C GLN A 109 -9.93 -4.90 -7.45
N LEU A 110 -10.70 -4.16 -6.64
CA LEU A 110 -11.35 -4.60 -5.41
C LEU A 110 -12.25 -5.82 -5.63
N SER A 111 -13.05 -5.84 -6.69
CA SER A 111 -14.07 -6.89 -6.95
C SER A 111 -13.51 -8.30 -7.15
N ASN A 112 -12.19 -8.46 -7.28
CA ASN A 112 -11.57 -9.77 -7.47
C ASN A 112 -11.37 -10.53 -6.14
N TYR A 113 -11.51 -9.87 -4.99
CA TYR A 113 -11.09 -10.41 -3.70
C TYR A 113 -12.19 -10.34 -2.63
N ASN A 114 -12.20 -11.32 -1.73
CA ASN A 114 -13.17 -11.39 -0.63
C ASN A 114 -12.77 -10.49 0.55
N LYS A 115 -11.47 -10.46 0.85
CA LYS A 115 -10.90 -9.66 1.95
C LYS A 115 -9.63 -8.98 1.51
N ILE A 116 -9.51 -7.71 1.86
CA ILE A 116 -8.36 -6.87 1.60
C ILE A 116 -7.92 -6.26 2.92
N ILE A 117 -6.63 -6.41 3.24
CA ILE A 117 -6.00 -5.68 4.33
C ILE A 117 -4.99 -4.72 3.70
N THR A 118 -5.24 -3.41 3.81
CA THR A 118 -4.26 -2.42 3.34
C THR A 118 -3.10 -2.35 4.33
N VAL A 119 -1.86 -2.27 3.87
CA VAL A 119 -0.67 -2.24 4.72
C VAL A 119 0.15 -0.99 4.45
N GLU A 120 0.31 -0.12 5.45
CA GLU A 120 1.06 1.13 5.35
C GLU A 120 1.88 1.42 6.62
N ASP A 121 3.04 2.08 6.46
CA ASP A 121 3.86 2.63 7.56
C ASP A 121 3.47 4.08 7.85
N HIS A 122 2.17 4.32 7.98
CA HIS A 122 1.58 5.64 8.19
C HIS A 122 0.35 5.51 9.08
N LEU A 123 -0.09 6.65 9.63
CA LEU A 123 -1.37 6.72 10.34
C LEU A 123 -2.52 6.35 9.41
N LEU A 124 -3.53 5.65 9.93
CA LEU A 124 -4.75 5.36 9.16
C LEU A 124 -5.45 6.67 8.76
N SER A 125 -5.50 7.62 9.69
CA SER A 125 -6.12 8.94 9.53
C SER A 125 -5.52 9.71 8.35
N GLY A 126 -6.24 9.72 7.23
CA GLY A 126 -5.78 10.35 6.00
C GLY A 126 -4.72 9.59 5.21
N GLY A 127 -4.39 8.36 5.62
CA GLY A 127 -3.46 7.46 4.96
C GLY A 127 -4.05 6.71 3.75
N PHE A 128 -3.32 5.68 3.32
CA PHE A 128 -3.65 4.81 2.19
C PHE A 128 -4.91 3.98 2.46
N GLY A 129 -5.06 3.41 3.66
CA GLY A 129 -6.23 2.64 4.06
C GLY A 129 -7.51 3.48 4.06
N SER A 130 -7.45 4.71 4.59
CA SER A 130 -8.56 5.66 4.50
C SER A 130 -8.91 6.02 3.05
N TRP A 131 -7.91 6.29 2.22
CA TRP A 131 -8.11 6.56 0.80
C TRP A 131 -8.73 5.37 0.06
N MET A 132 -8.31 4.14 0.37
CA MET A 132 -8.89 2.92 -0.21
C MET A 132 -10.37 2.78 0.15
N ARG A 133 -10.72 3.00 1.42
CA ARG A 133 -12.10 2.96 1.89
C ARG A 133 -12.99 3.97 1.17
N GLU A 134 -12.49 5.20 0.97
CA GLU A 134 -13.20 6.24 0.20
C GLU A 134 -13.27 5.94 -1.31
N SER A 135 -12.48 5.00 -1.82
CA SER A 135 -12.51 4.60 -3.23
C SER A 135 -13.56 3.52 -3.52
N ILE A 136 -14.19 2.96 -2.48
CA ILE A 136 -15.32 2.05 -2.61
C ILE A 136 -16.60 2.87 -2.84
N ILE A 137 -17.11 2.83 -4.07
CA ILE A 137 -18.28 3.60 -4.50
C ILE A 137 -19.58 2.81 -4.28
N ASP A 138 -19.54 1.49 -4.47
CA ASP A 138 -20.68 0.60 -4.28
C ASP A 138 -20.66 -0.04 -2.89
N LYS A 139 -21.69 0.22 -2.10
CA LYS A 139 -21.84 -0.31 -0.74
C LYS A 139 -22.46 -1.70 -0.70
N GLU A 140 -22.99 -2.21 -1.81
CA GLU A 140 -23.54 -3.56 -1.90
C GLU A 140 -22.44 -4.63 -2.06
N ASN A 141 -21.19 -4.19 -2.23
CA ASN A 141 -20.06 -5.08 -2.37
C ASN A 141 -19.70 -5.73 -1.02
N ASN A 142 -19.71 -7.06 -0.96
CA ASN A 142 -19.46 -7.85 0.26
C ASN A 142 -17.97 -7.95 0.64
N ILE A 143 -17.14 -7.00 0.19
CA ILE A 143 -15.69 -7.01 0.43
C ILE A 143 -15.41 -6.60 1.87
N ILE A 144 -14.62 -7.41 2.57
CA ILE A 144 -14.11 -7.07 3.89
C ILE A 144 -12.84 -6.23 3.72
N LEU A 145 -12.89 -4.97 4.12
CA LEU A 145 -11.73 -4.06 4.10
C LEU A 145 -11.19 -3.81 5.52
N GLY A 146 -10.03 -4.41 5.81
CA GLY A 146 -9.21 -4.16 7.00
C GLY A 146 -7.98 -3.29 6.69
N HIS A 147 -7.27 -2.88 7.74
CA HIS A 147 -6.12 -1.99 7.67
C HIS A 147 -5.05 -2.37 8.69
N ALA A 148 -3.82 -2.52 8.22
CA ALA A 148 -2.59 -2.57 9.00
C ALA A 148 -1.87 -1.21 8.87
N TYR A 149 -1.74 -0.50 9.99
CA TYR A 149 -1.29 0.90 10.04
C TYR A 149 -0.59 1.20 11.36
N ILE A 150 0.04 2.38 11.44
CA ILE A 150 0.63 2.88 12.69
C ILE A 150 -0.46 3.58 13.51
N ASP A 151 -0.67 3.11 14.75
CA ASP A 151 -1.65 3.68 15.68
C ASP A 151 -1.28 5.11 16.12
N ASP A 152 -2.31 5.91 16.46
CA ASP A 152 -2.15 7.29 16.93
C ASP A 152 -1.33 7.38 18.24
N ASP A 153 -1.23 6.29 19.00
CA ASP A 153 -0.34 6.16 20.17
C ASP A 153 1.14 6.43 19.86
N ILE A 154 1.55 6.41 18.59
CA ILE A 154 2.90 6.82 18.17
C ILE A 154 3.16 8.33 18.33
N ILE A 155 2.11 9.17 18.40
CA ILE A 155 2.25 10.62 18.38
C ILE A 155 3.04 11.08 19.62
N GLY A 156 4.12 11.82 19.37
CA GLY A 156 5.03 12.30 20.42
C GLY A 156 6.06 11.26 20.90
N LYS A 157 6.11 10.06 20.30
CA LYS A 157 7.14 9.05 20.59
C LYS A 157 8.39 9.29 19.74
N VAL A 158 9.56 9.01 20.32
CA VAL A 158 10.86 9.09 19.65
C VAL A 158 11.65 7.83 19.99
N GLY A 159 12.24 7.18 18.99
CA GLY A 159 13.05 5.98 19.21
C GLY A 159 13.54 5.36 17.91
N THR A 160 14.06 4.14 18.03
CA THR A 160 14.45 3.33 16.87
C THR A 160 13.23 2.94 16.04
N GLU A 161 13.45 2.60 14.78
CA GLU A 161 12.38 2.04 13.93
C GLU A 161 11.73 0.81 14.58
N GLU A 162 12.53 -0.13 15.09
CA GLU A 162 12.02 -1.33 15.76
C GLU A 162 11.09 -0.99 16.94
N TYR A 163 11.42 0.04 17.71
CA TYR A 163 10.57 0.53 18.79
C TYR A 163 9.26 1.12 18.25
N LEU A 164 9.33 1.96 17.21
CA LEU A 164 8.17 2.64 16.64
C LEU A 164 7.23 1.69 15.89
N LEU A 165 7.76 0.62 15.28
CA LEU A 165 6.96 -0.41 14.62
C LEU A 165 6.11 -1.24 15.58
N LYS A 166 6.36 -1.17 16.90
CA LYS A 166 5.48 -1.80 17.91
C LYS A 166 4.11 -1.14 18.01
N PHE A 167 3.96 0.07 17.47
CA PHE A 167 2.67 0.76 17.36
C PHE A 167 1.91 0.36 16.08
N MET A 168 2.42 -0.57 15.29
CA MET A 168 1.65 -1.16 14.20
C MET A 168 0.47 -1.96 14.77
N THR A 169 -0.72 -1.67 14.28
CA THR A 169 -1.95 -2.39 14.62
C THR A 169 -2.63 -2.87 13.35
N ILE A 170 -3.50 -3.89 13.48
CA ILE A 170 -4.26 -4.45 12.37
C ILE A 170 -5.73 -4.55 12.78
N ASN A 171 -6.60 -3.85 12.05
CA ASN A 171 -8.04 -4.05 12.11
C ASN A 171 -8.51 -4.87 10.90
N GLU A 172 -9.51 -5.73 11.12
CA GLU A 172 -9.86 -6.80 10.20
C GLU A 172 -11.33 -6.89 9.85
#